data_AF-A0A559UII0-F1
#
_entry.id   AF-A0A559UII0-F1
#
_cell.length_a   1.000
_cell.length_b   1.000
_cell.length_c   1.000
_cell.angle_alpha   90.00
_cell.angle_beta   90.00
_cell.angle_gamma   90.00
#
_symmetry.space_group_name_H-M   'P 1'
#
loop_
_entity.id
_entity.type
_entity.pdbx_description
1 polymer ?
#
loop_
_entity_poly.entity_id
_entity_poly.type
_entity_poly.pdbx_seq_one_letter_code
_entity_poly.pdbx_strand_id
1 'polypeptide(L)' 'MSTSELAWFKSSYSSSGSGDCVEVAHTPATIHVRDSKDKQGPQLALSPTTWAGFLTYAAQRPA' A
#
# COMPACT_ATOMS: atom_id res chain seq x y z
N MET A 1 19.87 15.11 3.48
CA MET A 1 19.28 14.41 2.31
C MET A 1 17.77 14.47 2.47
N SER A 2 17.08 15.24 1.64
CA SER A 2 15.63 15.39 1.75
C SER A 2 14.95 14.24 1.01
N THR A 3 14.67 13.15 1.72
CA THR A 3 13.70 12.16 1.25
C THR A 3 12.36 12.86 1.27
N SER A 4 11.77 13.13 0.11
CA SER A 4 10.39 13.64 0.05
C SER A 4 9.51 12.72 0.91
N GLU A 5 8.94 13.25 1.98
CA GLU A 5 8.24 12.45 2.97
C GLU A 5 7.00 11.82 2.33
N LEU A 6 6.92 10.48 2.35
CA LEU A 6 5.79 9.75 1.78
C LEU A 6 4.55 9.97 2.65
N ALA A 7 3.47 10.48 2.06
CA ALA A 7 2.19 10.66 2.72
C ALA A 7 1.43 9.31 2.77
N TRP A 8 1.58 8.58 3.88
CA TRP A 8 0.97 7.26 4.07
C TRP A 8 -0.51 7.33 4.47
N PHE A 9 -1.33 6.57 3.76
CA PHE A 9 -2.74 6.33 4.08
C PHE A 9 -2.91 4.90 4.59
N LYS A 10 -3.47 4.76 5.79
CA LYS A 10 -3.77 3.46 6.39
C LYS A 10 -5.19 3.01 6.01
N SER A 11 -5.35 1.74 5.62
CA SER A 11 -6.67 1.19 5.30
C SER A 11 -7.61 1.19 6.50
N SER A 12 -8.89 1.51 6.29
CA SER A 12 -9.94 1.43 7.32
C SER A 12 -10.26 0.01 7.77
N TYR A 13 -9.87 -1.00 6.97
CA TYR A 13 -9.99 -2.42 7.34
C TYR A 13 -8.85 -2.90 8.27
N SER A 14 -7.86 -2.04 8.51
CA SER A 14 -6.78 -2.31 9.48
C SER A 14 -7.28 -2.08 10.92
N SER A 15 -8.02 -3.03 11.46
CA SER A 15 -8.42 -3.02 12.88
C SER A 15 -7.24 -3.39 13.79
N SER A 16 -7.34 -3.10 15.09
CA SER A 16 -6.33 -3.45 16.10
C SER A 16 -6.22 -4.95 16.40
N GLY A 17 -6.98 -5.81 15.70
CA GLY A 17 -6.98 -7.26 15.87
C GLY A 17 -5.99 -8.00 14.96
N SER A 18 -6.29 -9.28 14.68
CA SER A 18 -5.50 -10.17 13.81
C SER A 18 -5.61 -9.87 12.31
N GLY A 19 -6.27 -8.78 11.92
CA GLY A 19 -6.44 -8.42 10.51
C GLY A 19 -5.13 -8.00 9.85
N ASP A 20 -5.06 -8.19 8.53
CA ASP A 20 -3.95 -7.72 7.70
C ASP A 20 -3.97 -6.19 7.62
N CYS A 21 -2.87 -5.57 8.04
CA CYS A 21 -2.78 -4.11 8.16
C CYS A 21 -1.89 -3.53 7.06
N VAL A 22 -2.47 -2.73 6.15
CA VAL A 22 -1.76 -2.17 5.00
C VAL A 22 -1.79 -0.64 4.99
N GLU A 23 -0.67 -0.03 4.63
CA GLU A 23 -0.51 1.40 4.36
C GLU A 23 -0.05 1.61 2.91
N VAL A 24 -0.60 2.64 2.25
CA VAL A 24 -0.26 3.00 0.86
C VAL A 24 0.14 4.47 0.81
N ALA A 25 1.19 4.81 0.07
CA ALA A 25 1.56 6.20 -0.23
C ALA A 25 1.66 6.41 -1.74
N HIS A 26 1.03 7.49 -2.21
CA HIS A 26 1.01 7.85 -3.61
C HIS A 26 2.06 8.92 -3.90
N THR A 27 2.86 8.68 -4.94
CA THR A 27 3.74 9.68 -5.53
C THR A 27 3.43 9.79 -7.03
N PRO A 28 3.93 10.82 -7.74
CA PRO A 28 3.66 10.96 -9.17
C PRO A 28 4.09 9.75 -10.02
N ALA A 29 5.14 9.02 -9.62
CA ALA A 29 5.72 7.94 -10.40
C ALA A 29 5.58 6.55 -9.78
N THR A 30 5.28 6.48 -8.47
CA THR A 30 5.32 5.22 -7.71
C THR A 30 4.21 5.18 -6.67
N ILE A 31 3.57 4.03 -6.55
CA ILE A 31 2.69 3.67 -5.45
C ILE A 31 3.48 2.79 -4.49
N HIS A 32 3.65 3.25 -3.26
CA HIS A 32 4.33 2.50 -2.21
C HIS A 32 3.31 1.75 -1.37
N VAL A 33 3.59 0.50 -1.04
CA VAL A 33 2.75 -0.34 -0.17
C VAL A 33 3.63 -0.96 0.91
N ARG A 34 3.18 -0.90 2.16
CA ARG A 34 3.87 -1.55 3.28
C ARG A 34 2.90 -2.15 4.28
N ASP A 35 3.42 -3.06 5.10
CA ASP A 35 2.74 -3.50 6.31
C ASP A 35 2.74 -2.34 7.32
N SER A 36 1.56 -2.01 7.86
CA SER A 36 1.48 -0.98 8.90
C SER A 36 2.14 -1.41 10.22
N LYS A 37 2.20 -2.72 10.50
CA LYS A 37 2.73 -3.32 11.72
C LYS A 37 4.25 -3.39 11.68
N ASP A 38 4.85 -3.49 10.50
CA ASP A 38 6.30 -3.45 10.29
C ASP A 38 6.69 -2.34 9.32
N LYS A 39 6.81 -1.11 9.84
CA LYS A 39 7.15 0.08 9.03
C LYS A 39 8.60 0.12 8.54
N GLN A 40 9.48 -0.69 9.14
CA GLN A 40 10.90 -0.78 8.79
C GLN A 40 11.19 -1.99 7.89
N GLY A 41 10.23 -2.89 7.74
CA GLY A 41 10.29 -4.02 6.84
C GLY A 41 10.24 -3.64 5.35
N PRO A 42 10.26 -4.65 4.47
CA PRO A 42 10.22 -4.46 3.03
C PRO A 42 8.98 -3.68 2.57
N GLN A 43 9.17 -2.82 1.57
CA GLN A 43 8.10 -2.03 0.95
C GLN A 43 8.02 -2.36 -0.54
N LEU A 44 6.80 -2.52 -1.05
CA LEU A 44 6.58 -2.63 -2.49
C LEU A 44 6.57 -1.22 -3.09
N ALA A 45 7.16 -1.10 -4.27
CA ALA A 45 7.17 0.12 -5.08
C ALA A 45 6.66 -0.24 -6.48
N LEU A 46 5.46 0.20 -6.80
CA LEU A 46 4.75 -0.19 -8.02
C LEU A 46 4.56 1.03 -8.94
N SER A 47 4.66 0.83 -10.25
CA SER A 47 4.23 1.86 -11.19
C SER A 47 2.70 2.07 -11.09
N PRO A 48 2.16 3.25 -11.45
CA PRO A 48 0.72 3.48 -11.47
C PRO A 48 -0.04 2.46 -12.34
N THR A 49 0.53 2.07 -13.48
CA THR A 49 -0.05 1.05 -14.38
C THR A 49 -0.10 -0.32 -13.73
N THR A 50 0.98 -0.73 -13.06
CA THR A 50 1.03 -2.01 -12.32
C THR A 50 0.03 -2.01 -11.17
N TRP A 51 -0.07 -0.91 -10.42
CA TRP A 51 -1.03 -0.76 -9.34
C TRP A 51 -2.47 -0.86 -9.84
N ALA A 52 -2.81 -0.21 -10.96
CA ALA A 52 -4.14 -0.31 -11.56
C ALA A 52 -4.50 -1.76 -11.95
N GLY A 53 -3.57 -2.48 -12.59
CA GLY A 53 -3.76 -3.89 -12.94
C GLY A 53 -3.95 -4.78 -11.70
N PHE A 54 -3.15 -4.55 -10.65
CA PHE A 54 -3.32 -5.23 -9.36
C PHE A 54 -4.70 -4.98 -8.75
N LEU A 55 -5.17 -3.73 -8.73
CA LEU A 55 -6.50 -3.39 -8.20
C LEU A 55 -7.63 -4.07 -9.00
N THR A 56 -7.53 -4.11 -10.33
CA THR A 56 -8.51 -4.83 -11.16
C THR A 56 -8.57 -6.31 -10.78
N TYR A 57 -7.42 -6.96 -10.59
CA TYR A 57 -7.36 -8.35 -10.13
C TYR A 57 -7.93 -8.50 -8.71
N ALA A 58 -7.49 -7.68 -7.76
CA ALA A 58 -7.87 -7.80 -6.35
C ALA A 58 -9.36 -7.49 -6.08
N ALA A 59 -9.97 -6.61 -6.89
CA ALA A 59 -11.37 -6.27 -6.79
C ALA A 59 -12.31 -7.38 -7.31
N GLN A 60 -11.79 -8.29 -8.14
CA GLN A 60 -12.51 -9.49 -8.55
C GLN A 60 -12.51 -10.48 -7.38
N ARG A 61 -13.50 -10.36 -6.48
CA ARG A 61 -13.81 -11.44 -5.55
C ARG A 61 -14.30 -12.65 -6.36
N PRO A 62 -13.67 -13.83 -6.28
CA PRO A 62 -14.37 -15.07 -6.60
C PRO A 62 -15.53 -15.21 -5.60
N ALA A 63 -16.67 -15.69 -6.09
CA ALA A 63 -17.82 -16.02 -5.24
C ALA A 63 -17.45 -17.10 -4.20
#